data_AF-A0ABD1TTA3-F1
#
_entry.id   AF-A0ABD1TTA3-F1
#
_cell.length_a   1.000
_cell.length_b   1.000
_cell.length_c   1.000
_cell.angle_alpha   90.00
_cell.angle_beta   90.00
_cell.angle_gamma   90.00
#
_symmetry.space_group_name_H-M   'P 1'
#
loop_
_entity.id
_entity.type
_entity.pdbx_description
1 polymer ?
#
loop_
_entity_poly.entity_id
_entity_poly.type
_entity_poly.pdbx_seq_one_letter_code
_entity_poly.pdbx_strand_id
1 'polypeptide(L)'
;MGIGIFITIVESLVGAFVEVRRRDLALKHPIPGVRGAISPMSAFWLVPQLALGGLAEAFNSIGQVEFYYKQFPENMRSVAGAFFFCGSAVSNYLYGFLISIVHRTTEGTSGGNWLPEDLNKGRLEYFYYLIVALCVLNFCYFLACAKWFRYKGSQDNSLAVEMQEKKLDQHSA
;
A
#
# COMPACT_ATOMS: atom_id res chain seq x y z
N MET A 1 5.64 4.18 -8.38
CA MET A 1 4.25 4.15 -7.88
C MET A 1 3.57 2.82 -8.19
N GLY A 2 3.10 2.55 -9.41
CA GLY A 2 2.31 1.34 -9.70
C GLY A 2 2.95 0.00 -9.30
N ILE A 3 4.25 -0.17 -9.57
CA ILE A 3 5.02 -1.37 -9.14
C ILE A 3 5.03 -1.48 -7.62
N GLY A 4 5.24 -0.38 -6.90
CA GLY A 4 5.22 -0.36 -5.44
C GLY A 4 3.87 -0.79 -4.86
N ILE A 5 2.76 -0.26 -5.41
CA ILE A 5 1.40 -0.63 -4.99
C ILE A 5 1.12 -2.13 -5.24
N PHE A 6 1.58 -2.66 -6.39
CA PHE A 6 1.45 -4.08 -6.67
C PHE A 6 2.22 -4.95 -5.67
N ILE A 7 3.47 -4.57 -5.34
CA ILE A 7 4.27 -5.28 -4.33
C ILE A 7 3.60 -5.20 -2.96
N THR A 8 2.96 -4.08 -2.59
CA THR A 8 2.18 -3.97 -1.35
C THR A 8 1.04 -4.99 -1.27
N ILE A 9 0.34 -5.26 -2.37
CA ILE A 9 -0.69 -6.31 -2.39
C ILE A 9 -0.07 -7.68 -2.10
N VAL A 10 1.06 -8.00 -2.75
CA VAL A 10 1.77 -9.26 -2.54
C VAL A 10 2.27 -9.38 -1.10
N GLU A 11 2.84 -8.31 -0.54
CA GLU A 11 3.29 -8.23 0.85
C GLU A 11 2.15 -8.53 1.82
N SER A 12 0.99 -7.88 1.63
CA SER A 12 -0.17 -8.07 2.50
C SER A 12 -0.76 -9.48 2.39
N LEU A 13 -0.70 -10.11 1.21
CA LEU A 13 -1.06 -11.53 1.02
C LEU A 13 -0.09 -12.48 1.74
N VAL A 14 1.21 -12.20 1.67
CA VAL A 14 2.23 -12.96 2.41
C VAL A 14 2.00 -12.83 3.91
N GLY A 15 1.73 -11.62 4.42
CA GLY A 15 1.40 -11.38 5.82
C GLY A 15 0.15 -12.16 6.26
N ALA A 16 -0.91 -12.16 5.44
CA ALA A 16 -2.12 -12.95 5.70
C ALA A 16 -1.81 -14.46 5.80
N PHE A 17 -0.98 -14.98 4.90
CA PHE A 17 -0.59 -16.40 4.91
C PHE A 17 0.26 -16.76 6.13
N VAL A 18 1.21 -15.90 6.50
CA VAL A 18 2.04 -16.06 7.71
C VAL A 18 1.17 -16.09 8.95
N GLU A 19 0.13 -15.25 9.03
CA GLU A 19 -0.78 -15.22 10.16
C GLU A 19 -1.64 -16.49 10.28
N VAL A 20 -2.19 -16.98 9.16
CA VAL A 20 -2.91 -18.27 9.13
C VAL A 20 -2.01 -19.39 9.65
N ARG A 21 -0.74 -19.42 9.21
CA ARG A 21 0.24 -20.42 9.64
C ARG A 21 0.58 -20.30 11.13
N ARG A 22 0.80 -19.09 11.62
CA ARG A 22 1.07 -18.79 13.04
C ARG A 22 -0.06 -19.30 13.93
N ARG A 23 -1.30 -19.03 13.52
CA ARG A 23 -2.52 -19.42 14.24
C ARG A 23 -2.71 -20.94 14.26
N ASP A 24 -2.54 -21.63 13.12
CA ASP A 24 -2.65 -23.09 13.06
C ASP A 24 -1.63 -23.78 14.00
N LEU A 25 -0.41 -23.25 14.07
CA LEU A 25 0.62 -23.71 15.01
C LEU A 25 0.26 -23.43 16.48
N ALA A 26 -0.33 -22.27 16.76
CA ALA A 26 -0.76 -21.90 18.12
C ALA A 26 -1.94 -22.77 18.61
N LEU A 27 -2.84 -23.18 17.71
CA LEU A 27 -3.98 -24.05 18.03
C LEU A 27 -3.57 -25.51 18.25
N LYS A 28 -2.53 -26.00 17.54
CA LYS A 28 -2.05 -27.39 17.63
C LYS A 28 -1.17 -27.66 18.84
N HIS A 29 -0.49 -26.65 19.39
CA HIS A 29 0.36 -26.77 20.57
C HIS A 29 -0.07 -25.79 21.68
N PRO A 30 -1.23 -26.02 22.32
CA PRO A 30 -1.65 -25.17 23.42
C PRO A 30 -0.72 -25.38 24.62
N ILE A 31 0.06 -24.35 24.97
CA ILE A 31 0.90 -24.36 26.17
C ILE A 31 0.01 -24.00 27.36
N PRO A 32 -0.27 -24.90 28.32
CA PRO A 32 -1.14 -24.60 29.45
C PRO A 32 -0.44 -23.60 30.40
N GLY A 33 -1.14 -22.54 30.80
CA GLY A 33 -0.71 -21.64 31.88
C GLY A 33 -0.03 -20.33 31.47
N VAL A 34 0.30 -20.14 30.18
CA VAL A 34 0.81 -18.85 29.67
C VAL A 34 -0.33 -18.13 28.95
N ARG A 35 -0.76 -16.97 29.48
CA ARG A 35 -1.60 -16.02 28.72
C ARG A 35 -0.78 -15.57 27.51
N GLY A 36 -1.27 -15.87 26.31
CA GLY A 36 -0.47 -15.73 25.09
C GLY A 36 0.41 -16.96 24.85
N ALA A 37 -0.18 -18.09 24.44
CA ALA A 37 0.56 -19.22 23.90
C ALA A 37 1.49 -18.71 22.77
N ILE A 38 2.79 -18.68 23.04
CA ILE A 38 3.82 -18.31 22.07
C ILE A 38 3.79 -19.38 20.99
N SER A 39 3.32 -19.05 19.79
CA SER A 39 3.42 -19.95 18.65
C SER A 39 4.91 -20.29 18.48
N PRO A 40 5.31 -21.58 18.37
CA PRO A 40 6.70 -21.99 18.20
C PRO A 40 7.22 -21.67 16.77
N MET A 41 6.82 -20.51 16.23
CA MET A 41 7.15 -20.04 14.90
C MET A 41 8.40 -19.18 14.97
N SER A 42 9.37 -19.51 14.12
CA SER A 42 10.61 -18.73 14.05
C SER A 42 10.35 -17.31 13.53
N ALA A 43 11.03 -16.32 14.12
CA ALA A 43 10.98 -14.93 13.68
C ALA A 43 11.43 -14.73 12.22
N PHE A 44 12.14 -15.70 11.63
CA PHE A 44 12.52 -15.70 10.22
C PHE A 44 11.32 -15.63 9.25
N TRP A 45 10.12 -16.01 9.68
CA TRP A 45 8.92 -15.88 8.85
C TRP A 45 8.44 -14.43 8.65
N LEU A 46 8.92 -13.49 9.47
CA LEU A 46 8.63 -12.06 9.32
C LEU A 46 9.51 -11.41 8.24
N VAL A 47 10.66 -12.02 7.95
CA VAL A 47 11.63 -11.52 6.96
C VAL A 47 11.01 -11.32 5.57
N PRO A 48 10.27 -12.27 4.98
CA PRO A 48 9.69 -12.09 3.64
C PRO A 48 8.69 -10.92 3.58
N GLN A 49 7.80 -10.76 4.58
CA GLN A 49 6.87 -9.63 4.58
C GLN A 49 7.59 -8.29 4.75
N LEU A 50 8.60 -8.20 5.64
CA LEU A 50 9.34 -6.96 5.87
C LEU A 50 10.20 -6.56 4.67
N ALA A 51 10.83 -7.54 4.02
CA ALA A 51 11.61 -7.30 2.82
C ALA A 51 10.73 -6.80 1.66
N LEU A 52 9.57 -7.43 1.44
CA LEU A 52 8.62 -6.98 0.43
C LEU A 52 8.04 -5.60 0.76
N GLY A 53 7.75 -5.32 2.03
CA GLY A 53 7.26 -4.02 2.49
C GLY A 53 8.27 -2.91 2.21
N GLY A 54 9.55 -3.12 2.53
CA GLY A 54 10.61 -2.15 2.24
C GLY A 54 10.80 -1.92 0.74
N LEU A 55 10.74 -2.98 -0.08
CA LEU A 55 10.78 -2.84 -1.54
C LEU A 55 9.57 -2.06 -2.07
N ALA A 56 8.37 -2.36 -1.59
CA ALA A 56 7.16 -1.68 -1.98
C ALA A 56 7.24 -0.18 -1.67
N GLU A 57 7.70 0.17 -0.47
CA GLU A 57 7.88 1.55 -0.03
C GLU A 57 8.92 2.28 -0.90
N ALA A 58 10.07 1.67 -1.18
CA ALA A 58 11.10 2.28 -2.01
C ALA A 58 10.57 2.60 -3.43
N PHE A 59 9.95 1.62 -4.11
CA PHE A 59 9.39 1.83 -5.45
C PHE A 59 8.21 2.79 -5.48
N ASN A 60 7.45 2.89 -4.39
CA ASN A 60 6.35 3.83 -4.29
C ASN A 60 6.89 5.26 -4.08
N SER A 61 7.74 5.45 -3.07
CA SER A 61 8.33 6.74 -2.69
C SER A 61 9.14 7.35 -3.82
N ILE A 62 10.05 6.59 -4.44
CA ILE A 62 10.85 7.08 -5.57
C ILE A 62 9.93 7.52 -6.73
N GLY A 63 8.93 6.70 -7.06
CA GLY A 63 8.00 7.03 -8.14
C GLY A 63 7.09 8.21 -7.83
N GLN A 64 6.69 8.41 -6.57
CA GLN A 64 5.91 9.58 -6.15
C GLN A 64 6.73 10.86 -6.27
N VAL A 65 7.97 10.82 -5.77
CA VAL A 65 8.90 11.94 -5.83
C VAL A 65 9.20 12.33 -7.28
N GLU A 66 9.52 11.38 -8.14
CA GLU A 66 9.77 11.65 -9.57
C GLU A 66 8.54 12.24 -10.26
N PHE A 67 7.34 11.72 -9.96
CA PHE A 67 6.09 12.25 -10.50
C PHE A 67 5.85 13.69 -10.05
N TYR A 68 6.08 14.00 -8.78
CA TYR A 68 5.95 15.35 -8.26
C TYR A 68 6.96 16.30 -8.92
N TYR A 69 8.23 15.89 -9.07
CA TYR A 69 9.21 16.71 -9.77
C TYR A 69 8.88 16.94 -11.25
N LYS A 70 8.24 15.98 -11.94
CA LYS A 70 7.83 16.13 -13.34
C LYS A 70 6.56 16.99 -13.53
N GLN A 71 5.65 16.99 -12.55
CA GLN A 71 4.35 17.67 -12.69
C GLN A 71 4.32 19.06 -12.04
N PHE A 72 5.05 19.28 -10.94
CA PHE A 72 5.10 20.57 -10.29
C PHE A 72 6.16 21.48 -10.92
N PRO A 73 5.86 22.77 -11.13
CA PRO A 73 6.84 23.73 -11.60
C PRO A 73 7.97 23.92 -10.56
N GLU A 74 9.16 24.30 -11.02
CA GLU A 74 10.39 24.31 -10.20
C GLU A 74 10.29 25.19 -8.94
N ASN A 75 9.48 26.24 -8.99
CA ASN A 75 9.18 27.14 -7.87
C ASN A 75 8.24 26.54 -6.80
N MET A 76 7.59 25.41 -7.05
CA MET A 76 6.64 24.76 -6.12
C MET A 76 7.15 23.44 -5.52
N ARG A 77 8.43 23.09 -5.72
CA ARG A 77 9.01 21.85 -5.21
C ARG A 77 8.89 21.69 -3.67
N SER A 78 9.04 22.78 -2.92
CA SER A 78 8.86 22.79 -1.46
C SER A 78 7.41 22.44 -1.06
N VAL A 79 6.43 22.96 -1.80
CA VAL A 79 4.99 22.67 -1.59
C VAL A 79 4.69 21.20 -1.87
N ALA A 80 5.28 20.61 -2.92
CA ALA A 80 5.14 19.19 -3.23
C ALA A 80 5.68 18.29 -2.10
N GLY A 81 6.83 18.64 -1.52
CA GLY A 81 7.39 17.96 -0.35
C GLY A 81 6.46 18.06 0.87
N ALA A 82 5.90 19.25 1.13
CA ALA A 82 4.93 19.43 2.22
C ALA A 82 3.67 18.56 2.04
N PHE A 83 3.14 18.46 0.82
CA PHE A 83 2.01 17.58 0.52
C PHE A 83 2.35 16.10 0.71
N PHE A 84 3.57 15.67 0.38
CA PHE A 84 4.01 14.29 0.63
C PHE A 84 3.96 13.96 2.13
N PHE A 85 4.58 14.79 2.98
CA PHE A 85 4.57 14.56 4.43
C PHE A 85 3.16 14.68 5.04
N CYS A 86 2.36 15.64 4.56
CA CYS A 86 0.98 15.78 4.98
C CYS A 86 0.15 14.54 4.62
N GLY A 87 0.31 14.03 3.40
CA GLY A 87 -0.32 12.78 2.97
C GLY A 87 0.07 11.59 3.85
N SER A 88 1.35 11.46 4.18
CA SER A 88 1.83 10.42 5.11
C SER A 88 1.25 10.57 6.51
N ALA A 89 1.13 11.80 7.03
CA ALA A 89 0.49 12.05 8.32
C ALA A 89 -0.99 11.65 8.31
N VAL A 90 -1.74 12.07 7.30
CA VAL A 90 -3.15 11.70 7.12
C VAL A 90 -3.31 10.18 7.01
N SER A 91 -2.42 9.51 6.27
CA SER A 91 -2.42 8.04 6.16
C SER A 91 -2.27 7.35 7.51
N ASN A 92 -1.37 7.84 8.37
CA ASN A 92 -1.18 7.29 9.72
C ASN A 92 -2.42 7.46 10.60
N TYR A 93 -3.07 8.62 10.54
CA TYR A 93 -4.32 8.84 11.26
C TYR A 93 -5.46 7.95 10.76
N LEU A 94 -5.58 7.80 9.43
CA LEU A 94 -6.57 6.91 8.82
C LEU A 94 -6.34 5.46 9.21
N TYR A 95 -5.09 5.01 9.29
CA TYR A 95 -4.77 3.66 9.74
C TYR A 95 -5.18 3.42 11.20
N GLY A 96 -4.87 4.35 12.11
CA GLY A 96 -5.32 4.26 13.51
C GLY A 96 -6.85 4.31 13.65
N PHE A 97 -7.51 5.14 12.85
CA PHE A 97 -8.97 5.21 12.79
C PHE A 97 -9.60 3.91 12.28
N LEU A 98 -9.02 3.29 11.25
CA LEU A 98 -9.45 2.00 10.73
C LEU A 98 -9.38 0.92 11.82
N ILE A 99 -8.25 0.84 12.53
CA ILE A 99 -8.08 -0.10 13.66
C ILE A 99 -9.17 0.12 14.71
N SER A 100 -9.43 1.38 15.08
CA SER A 100 -10.44 1.72 16.08
C SER A 100 -11.86 1.34 15.64
N ILE A 101 -12.21 1.54 14.37
CA ILE A 101 -13.49 1.09 13.81
C ILE A 101 -13.59 -0.43 13.89
N VAL A 102 -12.56 -1.15 13.44
CA VAL A 102 -12.57 -2.62 13.45
C VAL A 102 -12.70 -3.14 14.87
N HIS A 103 -11.94 -2.57 15.82
CA HIS A 103 -12.03 -2.95 17.23
C HIS A 103 -13.45 -2.75 17.76
N ARG A 104 -14.00 -1.53 17.64
CA ARG A 104 -15.35 -1.20 18.14
C ARG A 104 -16.45 -2.04 17.49
N THR A 105 -16.32 -2.34 16.21
CA THR A 105 -17.32 -3.14 15.47
C THR A 105 -17.28 -4.59 15.91
N THR A 106 -16.11 -5.11 16.28
CA THR A 106 -15.93 -6.53 16.57
C THR A 106 -15.99 -6.88 18.07
N GLU A 107 -15.89 -5.88 18.96
CA GLU A 107 -15.91 -6.04 20.42
C GLU A 107 -17.17 -6.72 20.98
N GLY A 108 -18.29 -6.72 20.23
CA GLY A 108 -19.57 -7.31 20.67
C GLY A 108 -20.11 -8.45 19.81
N THR A 109 -19.36 -8.96 18.83
CA THR A 109 -19.87 -9.99 17.90
C THR A 109 -19.69 -11.40 18.46
N SER A 110 -20.74 -12.23 18.35
CA SER A 110 -20.76 -13.65 18.81
C SER A 110 -19.65 -14.52 18.19
N GLY A 111 -19.05 -14.08 17.07
CA GLY A 111 -17.92 -14.72 16.37
C GLY A 111 -16.52 -14.36 16.88
N GLY A 112 -16.40 -13.56 17.95
CA GLY A 112 -15.12 -13.18 18.58
C GLY A 112 -14.51 -11.89 18.00
N ASN A 113 -13.82 -11.14 18.86
CA ASN A 113 -13.13 -9.89 18.50
C ASN A 113 -12.01 -10.19 17.46
N TRP A 114 -11.90 -9.39 16.39
CA TRP A 114 -10.86 -9.57 15.35
C TRP A 114 -9.52 -9.09 15.86
N LEU A 115 -9.54 -8.10 16.78
CA LEU A 115 -8.38 -7.50 17.40
C LEU A 115 -8.51 -7.46 18.94
N PRO A 116 -8.64 -8.61 19.63
CA PRO A 116 -8.63 -8.63 21.08
C PRO A 116 -7.23 -8.37 21.62
N GLU A 117 -7.14 -7.89 22.88
CA GLU A 117 -5.86 -7.78 23.60
C GLU A 117 -5.08 -9.10 23.63
N ASP A 118 -5.78 -10.24 23.58
CA ASP A 118 -5.20 -11.56 23.39
C ASP A 118 -5.24 -11.95 21.90
N LEU A 119 -4.15 -11.68 21.19
CA LEU A 119 -3.98 -11.94 19.75
C LEU A 119 -4.30 -13.40 19.34
N ASN A 120 -4.24 -14.34 20.27
CA ASN A 120 -4.49 -15.76 20.02
C ASN A 120 -5.98 -16.13 20.02
N LYS A 121 -6.82 -15.32 20.66
CA LYS A 121 -8.29 -15.45 20.59
C LYS A 121 -8.87 -14.63 19.42
N GLY A 122 -8.04 -13.78 18.82
CA GLY A 122 -8.40 -12.89 17.74
C GLY A 122 -8.48 -13.60 16.40
N ARG A 123 -9.49 -13.24 15.61
CA ARG A 123 -9.59 -13.65 14.20
C ARG A 123 -8.81 -12.66 13.31
N LEU A 124 -7.51 -12.52 13.56
CA LEU A 124 -6.65 -11.54 12.89
C LEU A 124 -6.61 -11.72 11.36
N GLU A 125 -6.84 -12.94 10.88
CA GLU A 125 -7.00 -13.27 9.46
C GLU A 125 -8.04 -12.39 8.76
N TYR A 126 -9.18 -12.09 9.40
CA TYR A 126 -10.21 -11.22 8.79
C TYR A 126 -9.74 -9.77 8.65
N PHE A 127 -8.94 -9.29 9.60
CA PHE A 127 -8.32 -7.97 9.47
C PHE A 127 -7.34 -7.95 8.30
N TYR A 128 -6.49 -8.98 8.16
CA TYR A 128 -5.60 -9.11 6.99
C TYR A 128 -6.37 -9.18 5.66
N TYR A 129 -7.47 -9.94 5.58
CA TYR A 129 -8.31 -9.96 4.38
C TYR A 129 -8.93 -8.58 4.07
N LEU A 130 -9.34 -7.84 5.09
CA LEU A 130 -9.85 -6.47 4.93
C LEU A 130 -8.76 -5.54 4.39
N ILE A 131 -7.53 -5.63 4.91
CA ILE A 131 -6.39 -4.86 4.40
C ILE A 131 -6.09 -5.22 2.93
N VAL A 132 -6.05 -6.51 2.59
CA VAL A 132 -5.85 -6.96 1.20
C VAL A 132 -6.94 -6.41 0.28
N ALA A 133 -8.21 -6.45 0.70
CA ALA A 133 -9.31 -5.89 -0.08
C ALA A 133 -9.15 -4.38 -0.31
N LEU A 134 -8.76 -3.62 0.72
CA LEU A 134 -8.48 -2.18 0.61
C LEU A 134 -7.29 -1.90 -0.33
N CYS A 135 -6.22 -2.69 -0.27
CA CYS A 135 -5.07 -2.57 -1.17
C CYS A 135 -5.46 -2.83 -2.63
N VAL A 136 -6.27 -3.86 -2.89
CA VAL A 136 -6.77 -4.17 -4.24
C VAL A 136 -7.67 -3.04 -4.76
N LEU A 137 -8.58 -2.52 -3.93
CA LEU A 137 -9.43 -1.38 -4.29
C LEU A 137 -8.58 -0.13 -4.60
N ASN A 138 -7.56 0.15 -3.78
CA ASN A 138 -6.62 1.24 -4.03
C ASN A 138 -5.89 1.09 -5.37
N PHE A 139 -5.44 -0.13 -5.68
CA PHE A 139 -4.77 -0.41 -6.96
C PHE A 139 -5.69 -0.24 -8.16
N CYS A 140 -6.94 -0.73 -8.08
CA CYS A 140 -7.95 -0.53 -9.12
C CYS A 140 -8.24 0.95 -9.33
N TYR A 141 -8.39 1.72 -8.24
CA TYR A 141 -8.56 3.17 -8.30
C TYR A 141 -7.35 3.86 -8.95
N PHE A 142 -6.13 3.47 -8.55
CA PHE A 142 -4.90 3.97 -9.15
C PHE A 142 -4.84 3.70 -10.66
N LEU A 143 -5.20 2.49 -11.11
CA LEU A 143 -5.24 2.15 -12.54
C LEU A 143 -6.30 2.97 -13.29
N ALA A 144 -7.48 3.18 -12.71
CA ALA A 144 -8.52 4.02 -13.31
C ALA A 144 -8.03 5.47 -13.47
N CYS A 145 -7.42 6.04 -12.43
CA CYS A 145 -6.80 7.35 -12.50
C CYS A 145 -5.67 7.39 -13.53
N ALA A 146 -4.75 6.41 -13.53
CA ALA A 146 -3.65 6.35 -14.48
C ALA A 146 -4.12 6.25 -15.94
N LYS A 147 -5.22 5.53 -16.20
CA LYS A 147 -5.84 5.42 -17.53
C LYS A 147 -6.51 6.73 -17.96
N TRP A 148 -7.07 7.48 -17.00
CA TRP A 148 -7.74 8.75 -17.29
C TRP A 148 -6.78 9.95 -17.32
N PHE A 149 -5.64 9.83 -16.65
CA PHE A 149 -4.65 10.90 -16.55
C PHE A 149 -3.89 11.08 -17.87
N ARG A 150 -4.14 12.21 -18.55
CA ARG A 150 -3.47 12.56 -19.80
C ARG A 150 -2.07 13.10 -19.48
N TYR A 151 -1.03 12.33 -19.82
CA TYR A 151 0.35 12.71 -19.53
C TYR A 151 0.73 13.99 -20.29
N LYS A 152 1.22 15.01 -19.57
CA LYS A 152 1.56 16.34 -20.13
C LYS A 152 2.60 16.26 -21.27
N GLY A 153 3.48 15.26 -21.24
CA GLY A 153 4.48 15.01 -22.29
C GLY A 153 3.92 14.51 -23.63
N SER A 154 2.68 14.00 -23.68
CA SER A 154 2.09 13.61 -24.96
C SER A 154 1.67 14.82 -25.79
N GLN A 155 1.39 15.96 -25.15
CA GLN A 155 1.05 17.19 -25.86
C GLN A 155 2.30 17.89 -26.37
N ASP A 156 3.40 17.86 -25.60
CA ASP A 156 4.67 18.48 -25.98
C ASP A 156 5.36 17.71 -27.13
N ASN A 157 5.34 16.37 -27.11
CA ASN A 157 5.84 15.58 -28.25
C ASN A 157 4.98 15.75 -29.51
N SER A 158 3.64 15.83 -29.38
CA SER A 158 2.77 16.07 -30.53
C SER A 158 2.96 17.47 -31.14
N LEU A 159 3.12 18.50 -30.29
CA LEU A 159 3.39 19.87 -30.73
C LEU A 159 4.81 20.02 -31.32
N ALA A 160 5.80 19.34 -30.75
CA ALA A 160 7.16 19.31 -31.29
C ALA A 160 7.23 18.60 -32.65
N VAL A 161 6.47 17.50 -32.82
CA VAL A 161 6.34 16.78 -34.11
C VAL A 161 5.61 17.64 -35.15
N GLU A 162 4.49 18.29 -34.79
CA GLU A 162 3.78 19.23 -35.70
C GLU A 162 4.66 20.44 -36.11
N MET A 163 5.47 20.97 -35.20
CA MET A 163 6.39 22.07 -35.53
C MET A 163 7.57 21.63 -36.40
N GLN A 164 8.04 20.38 -36.27
CA GLN A 164 9.08 19.81 -37.13
C GLN A 164 8.54 19.57 -38.55
N GLU A 165 7.32 19.03 -38.67
CA GLU A 165 6.65 18.77 -39.94
C GLU A 165 6.43 20.07 -40.75
N LYS A 166 5.89 21.11 -40.10
CA LYS A 166 5.73 22.43 -40.73
C LYS A 166 7.05 23.08 -41.18
N LYS A 167 8.14 22.89 -40.44
CA LYS A 167 9.46 23.42 -40.83
C LYS A 167 10.04 22.68 -42.03
N LEU A 168 9.77 21.39 -42.17
CA LEU A 168 10.25 20.58 -43.29
C LEU A 168 9.54 21.00 -44.58
N ASP A 169 8.22 21.15 -44.54
CA ASP A 169 7.40 21.56 -45.69
C ASP A 169 7.77 22.96 -46.22
N GLN A 170 8.16 23.87 -45.31
CA GLN A 170 8.52 25.24 -45.65
C GLN A 170 9.93 25.38 -46.26
N HIS A 171 10.78 24.35 -46.15
CA HIS A 171 12.14 24.33 -46.71
C HIS A 171 12.24 23.54 -48.04
N SER A 172 11.17 22.85 -48.44
CA SER A 172 11.10 22.03 -49.65
C SER A 172 10.26 22.67 -50.79
N ALA A 173 9.85 23.93 -50.65
CA ALA A 173 9.20 24.74 -51.68
C ALA A 173 10.11 25.91 -52.08
#